data_AF-A0A0G4GL29-F1
#
_entry.id   AF-A0A0G4GL29-F1
#
_cell.length_a   1.000
_cell.length_b   1.000
_cell.length_c   1.000
_cell.angle_alpha   90.00
_cell.angle_beta   90.00
_cell.angle_gamma   90.00
#
_symmetry.space_group_name_H-M   'P 1'
#
loop_
_entity.id
_entity.type
_entity.pdbx_description
1 polymer ?
#
loop_
_entity_poly.entity_id
_entity_poly.type
_entity_poly.pdbx_seq_one_letter_code
_entity_poly.pdbx_strand_id
1 'polypeptide(L)'
;MTAATSLANELSAVGKKLREASQHPDGDPDAALPLLGELTSILTKAKDEGAADKATDRAEKVTTVLQDVAKSEPPLHQTLLAIMQGTVHRSCREAAAVALDKLLRAGYPFLFASEPAAVEPLLAALEDLLPDDPCKTETDDIIFSILLSASDNWGSVYTPSMANRRIKAGGPDYREVVLANHQALLHRAEALLYHSPTMNNCAAFMFLASFHLPMAAKSCPVGARMRQLSVSMQLGVVDESIGKRLGDYPFKYFADLLSVSAFITAQQNTICAVVTGRYKEVLAAIEEHLVPHLSDLVEKLTSSEDDSIKRRAASLIGCIFHLAHIPYRPNTLPLPPKDTQMHIDEVMREPVRVLLSNGSALQTMATLLGSTDIAIDLGVGDEPTMLVMSPAQQSQSIRNKVDFGIAMPLAVARHLSDPALNRDAHEHVHALVDAGYVKALVTLLGDDRLFCVKAATQVHCGFSDDDEDDSKLVMMVGFGAATQKATYECLDMLYRIAMRVDKVACDKSVVRVLCDLLAKHARGEVCIKDEDFYNTIVHLLTEFVAFGDRQVERGKIATNVFRTYVFNVLKNFRDLLEEPDKLKQFRAMQRRLEAARHIAPVPK
;
A
#
# COMPACT_ATOMS: atom_id res chain seq x y z
N MET A 1 -44.70 22.49 8.20
CA MET A 1 -44.81 22.14 6.76
C MET A 1 -44.07 23.16 5.89
N THR A 2 -42.85 23.59 6.29
CA THR A 2 -42.51 25.03 6.11
C THR A 2 -41.08 25.36 5.64
N ALA A 3 -40.17 24.39 5.44
CA ALA A 3 -38.80 24.67 4.93
C ALA A 3 -38.35 23.66 3.86
N ALA A 4 -38.47 22.35 4.13
CA ALA A 4 -38.15 21.29 3.17
C ALA A 4 -39.00 21.39 1.87
N THR A 5 -40.29 21.72 2.01
CA THR A 5 -41.19 21.95 0.87
C THR A 5 -40.84 23.24 0.11
N SER A 6 -40.27 24.26 0.77
CA SER A 6 -39.77 25.47 0.10
C SER A 6 -38.54 25.15 -0.75
N LEU A 7 -37.56 24.45 -0.16
CA LEU A 7 -36.33 24.05 -0.84
C LEU A 7 -36.62 23.17 -2.07
N ALA A 8 -37.51 22.18 -1.94
CA ALA A 8 -37.89 21.32 -3.06
C ALA A 8 -38.53 22.13 -4.22
N ASN A 9 -39.40 23.09 -3.89
CA ASN A 9 -40.05 23.95 -4.88
C ASN A 9 -39.06 24.90 -5.55
N GLU A 10 -38.13 25.49 -4.79
CA GLU A 10 -37.08 26.38 -5.30
C GLU A 10 -36.14 25.63 -6.25
N LEU A 11 -35.63 24.46 -5.85
CA LEU A 11 -34.76 23.62 -6.69
C LEU A 11 -35.48 23.15 -7.96
N SER A 12 -36.75 22.75 -7.85
CA SER A 12 -37.56 22.34 -9.02
C SER A 12 -37.82 23.51 -9.97
N ALA A 13 -38.14 24.69 -9.44
CA ALA A 13 -38.38 25.88 -10.24
C ALA A 13 -37.12 26.34 -10.99
N VAL A 14 -35.97 26.38 -10.31
CA VAL A 14 -34.68 26.72 -10.93
C VAL A 14 -34.27 25.65 -11.95
N GLY A 15 -34.43 24.37 -11.62
CA GLY A 15 -34.15 23.26 -12.54
C GLY A 15 -34.97 23.33 -13.83
N LYS A 16 -36.26 23.68 -13.74
CA LYS A 16 -37.11 23.88 -14.92
C LYS A 16 -36.62 25.03 -15.80
N LYS A 17 -36.29 26.19 -15.21
CA LYS A 17 -35.76 27.34 -15.95
C LYS A 17 -34.41 27.04 -16.60
N LEU A 18 -33.52 26.34 -15.89
CA LEU A 18 -32.23 25.91 -16.42
C LEU A 18 -32.38 25.00 -17.64
N ARG A 19 -33.37 24.10 -17.60
CA ARG A 19 -33.68 23.21 -18.73
C ARG A 19 -34.20 23.97 -19.95
N GLU A 20 -35.05 24.96 -19.74
CA GLU A 20 -35.53 25.83 -20.81
C GLU A 20 -34.35 26.62 -21.43
N ALA A 21 -33.44 27.12 -20.58
CA ALA A 21 -32.23 27.81 -21.03
C ALA A 21 -31.25 26.87 -21.77
N SER A 22 -31.10 25.61 -21.32
CA SER A 22 -30.18 24.64 -21.92
C SER A 22 -30.64 24.12 -23.29
N GLN A 23 -31.91 24.32 -23.66
CA GLN A 23 -32.45 23.93 -24.98
C GLN A 23 -32.12 24.95 -26.07
N HIS A 24 -31.56 26.11 -25.72
CA HIS A 24 -31.14 27.10 -26.71
C HIS A 24 -29.86 26.63 -27.43
N PRO A 25 -29.81 26.60 -28.76
CA PRO A 25 -28.74 25.94 -29.53
C PRO A 25 -27.32 26.49 -29.29
N ASP A 26 -27.19 27.74 -28.84
CA ASP A 26 -25.89 28.35 -28.52
C ASP A 26 -25.61 28.45 -27.01
N GLY A 27 -26.58 28.08 -26.17
CA GLY A 27 -26.53 28.25 -24.71
C GLY A 27 -26.41 29.72 -24.31
N ASP A 28 -27.53 30.43 -24.20
CA ASP A 28 -27.54 31.86 -23.85
C ASP A 28 -26.89 32.08 -22.46
N PRO A 29 -25.67 32.64 -22.39
CA PRO A 29 -24.96 32.82 -21.12
C PRO A 29 -25.69 33.80 -20.21
N ASP A 30 -26.39 34.78 -20.76
CA ASP A 30 -27.11 35.80 -20.01
C ASP A 30 -28.37 35.21 -19.34
N ALA A 31 -28.95 34.16 -19.93
CA ALA A 31 -30.04 33.40 -19.31
C ALA A 31 -29.54 32.34 -18.32
N ALA A 32 -28.48 31.61 -18.66
CA ALA A 32 -28.02 30.46 -17.88
C ALA A 32 -27.21 30.84 -16.63
N LEU A 33 -26.29 31.81 -16.72
CA LEU A 33 -25.40 32.17 -15.60
C LEU A 33 -26.15 32.66 -14.35
N PRO A 34 -27.17 33.53 -14.44
CA PRO A 34 -27.92 33.96 -13.26
C PRO A 34 -28.64 32.78 -12.57
N LEU A 35 -29.17 31.83 -13.34
CA LEU A 35 -29.87 30.65 -12.82
C LEU A 35 -28.90 29.67 -12.15
N LEU A 36 -27.70 29.48 -12.71
CA LEU A 36 -26.64 28.68 -12.10
C LEU A 36 -26.14 29.31 -10.79
N GLY A 37 -26.04 30.65 -10.75
CA GLY A 37 -25.76 31.41 -9.54
C GLY A 37 -26.86 31.28 -8.48
N GLU A 38 -28.13 31.33 -8.89
CA GLU A 38 -29.29 31.11 -8.03
C GLU A 38 -29.26 29.69 -7.42
N LEU A 39 -29.07 28.65 -8.25
CA LEU A 39 -28.94 27.27 -7.81
C LEU A 39 -27.81 27.09 -6.78
N THR A 40 -26.64 27.64 -7.10
CA THR A 40 -25.45 27.63 -6.24
C THR A 40 -25.73 28.30 -4.89
N SER A 41 -26.47 29.41 -4.88
CA SER A 41 -26.87 30.15 -3.68
C SER A 41 -27.85 29.35 -2.82
N ILE A 42 -28.87 28.74 -3.43
CA ILE A 42 -29.85 27.87 -2.75
C ILE A 42 -29.13 26.71 -2.05
N LEU A 43 -28.23 26.03 -2.76
CA LEU A 43 -27.46 24.90 -2.21
C LEU A 43 -26.52 25.31 -1.08
N THR A 44 -25.90 26.49 -1.17
CA THR A 44 -25.02 27.02 -0.12
C THR A 44 -25.82 27.35 1.14
N LYS A 45 -26.96 28.03 1.01
CA LYS A 45 -27.87 28.33 2.14
C LYS A 45 -28.37 27.07 2.82
N ALA A 46 -28.78 26.06 2.04
CA ALA A 46 -29.23 24.77 2.56
C ALA A 46 -28.15 24.07 3.41
N LYS A 47 -26.86 24.25 3.06
CA LYS A 47 -25.73 23.73 3.83
C LYS A 47 -25.46 24.52 5.11
N ASP A 48 -25.41 25.85 5.02
CA ASP A 48 -25.07 26.73 6.16
C ASP A 48 -26.15 26.69 7.26
N GLU A 49 -27.43 26.57 6.89
CA GLU A 49 -28.55 26.40 7.83
C GLU A 49 -28.52 25.04 8.57
N GLY A 50 -27.74 24.08 8.06
CA GLY A 50 -27.50 22.77 8.65
C GLY A 50 -26.38 22.73 9.70
N ALA A 51 -25.53 23.77 9.81
CA ALA A 51 -24.35 23.76 10.69
C ALA A 51 -24.63 24.10 12.18
N ALA A 52 -25.88 24.40 12.56
CA ALA A 52 -26.29 24.68 13.93
C ALA A 52 -26.63 23.38 14.72
N ASP A 53 -26.70 23.43 16.06
CA ASP A 53 -26.86 22.34 17.07
C ASP A 53 -27.90 21.20 16.81
N LYS A 54 -28.64 21.22 15.69
CA LYS A 54 -29.52 20.16 15.17
C LYS A 54 -29.10 19.68 13.76
N ALA A 55 -27.80 19.49 13.54
CA ALA A 55 -27.21 19.31 12.22
C ALA A 55 -27.60 18.00 11.51
N THR A 56 -27.67 16.88 12.25
CA THR A 56 -27.93 15.55 11.67
C THR A 56 -29.35 15.42 11.09
N ASP A 57 -30.38 15.77 11.87
CA ASP A 57 -31.78 15.73 11.44
C ASP A 57 -32.07 16.67 10.25
N ARG A 58 -31.28 17.73 10.08
CA ARG A 58 -31.43 18.69 8.98
C ARG A 58 -30.70 18.23 7.73
N ALA A 59 -29.50 17.68 7.86
CA ALA A 59 -28.78 17.08 6.75
C ALA A 59 -29.60 15.95 6.12
N GLU A 60 -30.18 15.05 6.93
CA GLU A 60 -31.07 13.99 6.44
C GLU A 60 -32.29 14.54 5.69
N LYS A 61 -32.88 15.65 6.15
CA LYS A 61 -34.01 16.30 5.47
C LYS A 61 -33.61 16.90 4.13
N VAL A 62 -32.44 17.53 4.04
CA VAL A 62 -31.91 18.06 2.77
C VAL A 62 -31.63 16.91 1.81
N THR A 63 -30.97 15.84 2.26
CA THR A 63 -30.75 14.64 1.46
C THR A 63 -32.05 14.03 0.97
N THR A 64 -33.08 13.93 1.83
CA THR A 64 -34.42 13.43 1.43
C THR A 64 -35.03 14.30 0.33
N VAL A 65 -34.97 15.63 0.46
CA VAL A 65 -35.46 16.56 -0.57
C VAL A 65 -34.70 16.38 -1.89
N LEU A 66 -33.37 16.26 -1.84
CA LEU A 66 -32.54 16.06 -3.03
C LEU A 66 -32.81 14.71 -3.71
N GLN A 67 -33.13 13.67 -2.93
CA GLN A 67 -33.58 12.38 -3.48
C GLN A 67 -34.90 12.49 -4.22
N ASP A 68 -35.84 13.32 -3.75
CA ASP A 68 -37.10 13.55 -4.47
C ASP A 68 -36.90 14.42 -5.72
N VAL A 69 -36.03 15.45 -5.65
CA VAL A 69 -35.65 16.25 -6.83
C VAL A 69 -34.94 15.38 -7.87
N ALA A 70 -34.16 14.38 -7.45
CA ALA A 70 -33.50 13.47 -8.38
C ALA A 70 -34.46 12.59 -9.19
N LYS A 71 -35.70 12.42 -8.73
CA LYS A 71 -36.76 11.69 -9.46
C LYS A 71 -37.48 12.57 -10.50
N SER A 72 -37.16 13.87 -10.58
CA SER A 72 -37.73 14.75 -11.60
C SER A 72 -37.25 14.37 -13.00
N GLU A 73 -38.07 14.61 -14.03
CA GLU A 73 -37.72 14.28 -15.43
C GLU A 73 -37.53 15.54 -16.30
N PRO A 74 -36.37 15.70 -16.98
CA PRO A 74 -35.08 15.10 -16.66
C PRO A 74 -34.52 15.53 -15.28
N PRO A 75 -33.72 14.67 -14.63
CA PRO A 75 -33.02 14.99 -13.40
C PRO A 75 -32.12 16.21 -13.51
N LEU A 76 -31.89 16.89 -12.39
CA LEU A 76 -31.13 18.14 -12.35
C LEU A 76 -29.68 17.96 -12.83
N HIS A 77 -29.03 16.85 -12.47
CA HIS A 77 -27.66 16.56 -12.91
C HIS A 77 -27.56 16.37 -14.44
N GLN A 78 -28.59 15.82 -15.10
CA GLN A 78 -28.62 15.70 -16.57
C GLN A 78 -28.73 17.07 -17.23
N THR A 79 -29.50 17.98 -16.62
CA THR A 79 -29.60 19.37 -17.10
C THR A 79 -28.26 20.09 -16.95
N LEU A 80 -27.57 19.92 -15.82
CA LEU A 80 -26.23 20.49 -15.61
C LEU A 80 -25.20 19.89 -16.59
N LEU A 81 -25.22 18.58 -16.79
CA LEU A 81 -24.35 17.90 -17.76
C LEU A 81 -24.59 18.39 -19.19
N ALA A 82 -25.86 18.55 -19.58
CA ALA A 82 -26.21 19.11 -20.89
C ALA A 82 -25.66 20.54 -21.08
N ILE A 83 -25.67 21.38 -20.03
CA ILE A 83 -25.06 22.71 -20.08
C ILE A 83 -23.53 22.61 -20.19
N MET A 84 -22.90 21.72 -19.43
CA MET A 84 -21.45 21.50 -19.49
C MET A 84 -20.97 21.04 -20.87
N GLN A 85 -21.79 20.28 -21.60
CA GLN A 85 -21.45 19.75 -22.92
C GLN A 85 -21.90 20.62 -24.09
N GLY A 86 -23.08 21.23 -23.99
CA GLY A 86 -23.75 21.89 -25.11
C GLY A 86 -23.42 23.37 -25.27
N THR A 87 -22.91 24.03 -24.22
CA THR A 87 -22.64 25.47 -24.28
C THR A 87 -21.23 25.78 -24.78
N VAL A 88 -21.11 26.77 -25.68
CA VAL A 88 -19.80 27.21 -26.22
C VAL A 88 -19.02 28.03 -25.18
N HIS A 89 -19.74 28.69 -24.26
CA HIS A 89 -19.15 29.56 -23.25
C HIS A 89 -18.53 28.78 -22.08
N ARG A 90 -17.19 28.85 -21.94
CA ARG A 90 -16.45 28.22 -20.82
C ARG A 90 -16.99 28.63 -19.44
N SER A 91 -17.38 29.90 -19.26
CA SER A 91 -17.94 30.40 -18.00
C SER A 91 -19.24 29.70 -17.60
N CYS A 92 -20.12 29.37 -18.56
CA CYS A 92 -21.35 28.61 -18.30
C CYS A 92 -21.03 27.18 -17.89
N ARG A 93 -20.08 26.54 -18.58
CA ARG A 93 -19.62 25.18 -18.27
C ARG A 93 -18.99 25.11 -16.88
N GLU A 94 -18.14 26.07 -16.52
CA GLU A 94 -17.54 26.18 -15.18
C GLU A 94 -18.60 26.42 -14.10
N ALA A 95 -19.55 27.34 -14.31
CA ALA A 95 -20.64 27.59 -13.38
C ALA A 95 -21.55 26.37 -13.20
N ALA A 96 -21.79 25.59 -14.26
CA ALA A 96 -22.53 24.34 -14.19
C ALA A 96 -21.77 23.26 -13.41
N ALA A 97 -20.44 23.18 -13.57
CA ALA A 97 -19.60 22.30 -12.77
C ALA A 97 -19.61 22.70 -11.28
N VAL A 98 -19.51 24.00 -10.96
CA VAL A 98 -19.66 24.51 -9.58
C VAL A 98 -21.01 24.09 -8.97
N ALA A 99 -22.09 24.27 -9.72
CA ALA A 99 -23.42 23.89 -9.27
C ALA A 99 -23.53 22.38 -9.05
N LEU A 100 -22.93 21.57 -9.93
CA LEU A 100 -22.90 20.11 -9.80
C LEU A 100 -22.08 19.66 -8.57
N ASP A 101 -20.90 20.23 -8.33
CA ASP A 101 -20.11 19.94 -7.13
C ASP A 101 -20.91 20.22 -5.84
N LYS A 102 -21.53 21.40 -5.76
CA LYS A 102 -22.35 21.77 -4.60
C LYS A 102 -23.55 20.84 -4.43
N LEU A 103 -24.17 20.43 -5.53
CA LEU A 103 -25.30 19.50 -5.52
C LEU A 103 -24.88 18.13 -4.96
N LEU A 104 -23.74 17.60 -5.41
CA LEU A 104 -23.19 16.33 -4.93
C LEU A 104 -22.78 16.40 -3.46
N ARG A 105 -22.08 17.48 -3.05
CA ARG A 105 -21.69 17.71 -1.64
C ARG A 105 -22.89 17.87 -0.70
N ALA A 106 -24.05 18.27 -1.22
CA ALA A 106 -25.29 18.35 -0.45
C ALA A 106 -25.99 16.99 -0.28
N GLY A 107 -25.46 15.92 -0.89
CA GLY A 107 -25.99 14.56 -0.78
C GLY A 107 -26.97 14.18 -1.90
N TYR A 108 -26.90 14.83 -3.06
CA TYR A 108 -27.68 14.43 -4.22
C TYR A 108 -27.28 13.02 -4.70
N PRO A 109 -28.24 12.11 -4.98
CA PRO A 109 -27.95 10.70 -5.22
C PRO A 109 -27.53 10.41 -6.66
N PHE A 110 -26.42 11.01 -7.12
CA PHE A 110 -25.82 10.71 -8.42
C PHE A 110 -24.51 9.94 -8.22
N LEU A 111 -24.46 8.73 -8.75
CA LEU A 111 -23.27 7.87 -8.70
C LEU A 111 -23.03 7.24 -10.08
N PHE A 112 -21.76 7.06 -10.44
CA PHE A 112 -21.37 6.36 -11.67
C PHE A 112 -21.93 4.94 -11.75
N ALA A 113 -22.03 4.27 -10.61
CA ALA A 113 -22.58 2.91 -10.55
C ALA A 113 -24.10 2.86 -10.85
N SER A 114 -24.85 3.92 -10.53
CA SER A 114 -26.30 3.97 -10.77
C SER A 114 -26.64 4.52 -12.16
N GLU A 115 -25.76 5.33 -12.75
CA GLU A 115 -25.99 6.00 -14.04
C GLU A 115 -24.80 5.84 -15.01
N PRO A 116 -24.50 4.62 -15.47
CA PRO A 116 -23.32 4.36 -16.29
C PRO A 116 -23.30 5.11 -17.63
N ALA A 117 -24.48 5.44 -18.18
CA ALA A 117 -24.60 6.22 -19.42
C ALA A 117 -24.13 7.68 -19.27
N ALA A 118 -24.07 8.21 -18.05
CA ALA A 118 -23.63 9.58 -17.78
C ALA A 118 -22.11 9.70 -17.52
N VAL A 119 -21.41 8.57 -17.35
CA VAL A 119 -19.98 8.54 -16.98
C VAL A 119 -19.11 9.19 -18.04
N GLU A 120 -19.10 8.65 -19.25
CA GLU A 120 -18.26 9.14 -20.36
C GLU A 120 -18.61 10.59 -20.75
N PRO A 121 -19.89 10.98 -20.88
CA PRO A 121 -20.29 12.38 -21.04
C PRO A 121 -19.72 13.33 -19.99
N LEU A 122 -19.79 12.96 -18.71
CA LEU A 122 -19.29 13.81 -17.62
C LEU A 122 -17.77 13.89 -17.62
N LEU A 123 -17.06 12.78 -17.84
CA LEU A 123 -15.60 12.76 -17.90
C LEU A 123 -15.09 13.66 -19.03
N ALA A 124 -15.67 13.57 -20.23
CA ALA A 124 -15.33 14.44 -21.35
C ALA A 124 -15.55 15.92 -21.01
N ALA A 125 -16.70 16.25 -20.41
CA ALA A 125 -17.03 17.62 -20.04
C ALA A 125 -16.10 18.20 -18.96
N LEU A 126 -15.65 17.37 -18.00
CA LEU A 126 -14.70 17.77 -16.97
C LEU A 126 -13.27 17.91 -17.54
N GLU A 127 -12.88 17.05 -18.48
CA GLU A 127 -11.59 17.14 -19.17
C GLU A 127 -11.46 18.44 -19.98
N ASP A 128 -12.53 18.83 -20.69
CA ASP A 128 -12.61 20.10 -21.42
C ASP A 128 -12.49 21.35 -20.52
N LEU A 129 -12.72 21.19 -19.21
CA LEU A 129 -12.62 22.26 -18.22
C LEU A 129 -11.24 22.35 -17.57
N LEU A 130 -10.34 21.41 -17.84
CA LEU A 130 -9.01 21.40 -17.20
C LEU A 130 -8.29 22.74 -17.44
N PRO A 131 -7.66 23.31 -16.41
CA PRO A 131 -6.83 24.50 -16.57
C PRO A 131 -5.52 24.17 -17.28
N ASP A 132 -5.09 25.06 -18.17
CA ASP A 132 -3.74 25.00 -18.79
C ASP A 132 -2.64 25.47 -17.81
N ASP A 133 -3.00 26.23 -16.78
CA ASP A 133 -2.06 26.78 -15.79
C ASP A 133 -1.43 25.65 -14.97
N PRO A 134 -0.09 25.53 -14.87
CA PRO A 134 0.56 24.51 -14.04
C PRO A 134 0.24 24.63 -12.55
N CYS A 135 -0.22 25.80 -12.09
CA CYS A 135 -0.66 26.03 -10.72
C CYS A 135 -2.08 25.52 -10.49
N LYS A 136 -2.37 25.21 -9.24
CA LYS A 136 -3.70 24.80 -8.79
C LYS A 136 -4.71 25.94 -8.94
N THR A 137 -5.87 25.65 -9.48
CA THR A 137 -7.00 26.60 -9.59
C THR A 137 -8.23 26.10 -8.81
N GLU A 138 -9.25 26.95 -8.63
CA GLU A 138 -10.54 26.53 -8.04
C GLU A 138 -11.24 25.48 -8.91
N THR A 139 -11.06 25.55 -10.23
CA THR A 139 -11.62 24.57 -11.18
C THR A 139 -11.09 23.17 -10.92
N ASP A 140 -9.82 23.03 -10.52
CA ASP A 140 -9.25 21.74 -10.14
C ASP A 140 -9.99 21.14 -8.92
N ASP A 141 -10.25 21.96 -7.89
CA ASP A 141 -10.97 21.51 -6.70
C ASP A 141 -12.39 21.03 -7.04
N ILE A 142 -13.06 21.73 -7.94
CA ILE A 142 -14.40 21.39 -8.40
C ILE A 142 -14.36 20.07 -9.17
N ILE A 143 -13.46 19.93 -10.16
CA ILE A 143 -13.34 18.73 -11.00
C ILE A 143 -13.09 17.49 -10.13
N PHE A 144 -12.05 17.51 -9.30
CA PHE A 144 -11.69 16.33 -8.51
C PHE A 144 -12.69 16.04 -7.39
N SER A 145 -13.38 17.05 -6.88
CA SER A 145 -14.48 16.86 -5.93
C SER A 145 -15.69 16.19 -6.57
N ILE A 146 -16.07 16.57 -7.80
CA ILE A 146 -17.14 15.90 -8.56
C ILE A 146 -16.76 14.44 -8.80
N LEU A 147 -15.55 14.18 -9.31
CA LEU A 147 -15.07 12.82 -9.59
C LEU A 147 -15.11 11.93 -8.33
N LEU A 148 -14.69 12.47 -7.19
CA LEU A 148 -14.74 11.76 -5.92
C LEU A 148 -16.17 11.50 -5.43
N SER A 149 -17.03 12.51 -5.52
CA SER A 149 -18.41 12.40 -5.04
C SER A 149 -19.23 11.45 -5.91
N ALA A 150 -19.09 11.53 -7.23
CA ALA A 150 -19.75 10.65 -8.20
C ALA A 150 -19.23 9.20 -8.14
N SER A 151 -18.00 8.98 -7.66
CA SER A 151 -17.41 7.64 -7.56
C SER A 151 -17.81 6.85 -6.30
N ASP A 152 -18.54 7.46 -5.34
CA ASP A 152 -18.93 6.87 -4.04
C ASP A 152 -17.73 6.36 -3.19
N ASN A 153 -16.53 6.88 -3.46
CA ASN A 153 -15.31 6.43 -2.79
C ASN A 153 -15.15 7.00 -1.37
N TRP A 154 -15.81 8.13 -1.04
CA TRP A 154 -15.63 8.82 0.24
C TRP A 154 -15.96 7.97 1.47
N GLY A 155 -16.92 7.04 1.39
CA GLY A 155 -17.30 6.18 2.52
C GLY A 155 -16.51 4.86 2.61
N SER A 156 -15.77 4.47 1.56
CA SER A 156 -15.27 3.09 1.41
C SER A 156 -13.75 2.94 1.24
N VAL A 157 -12.99 4.04 1.14
CA VAL A 157 -11.50 4.00 1.02
C VAL A 157 -10.85 3.13 2.12
N TYR A 158 -11.50 3.01 3.28
CA TYR A 158 -10.99 2.26 4.42
C TYR A 158 -11.49 0.81 4.54
N THR A 159 -12.36 0.31 3.65
CA THR A 159 -12.86 -1.08 3.70
C THR A 159 -12.90 -1.75 2.32
N PRO A 160 -11.93 -2.65 2.01
CA PRO A 160 -11.89 -3.43 0.77
C PRO A 160 -13.16 -4.26 0.47
N SER A 161 -13.96 -4.57 1.49
CA SER A 161 -15.17 -5.41 1.38
C SER A 161 -16.35 -4.71 0.68
N MET A 162 -16.45 -3.37 0.78
CA MET A 162 -17.52 -2.59 0.13
C MET A 162 -17.25 -2.41 -1.36
N ALA A 163 -16.00 -2.14 -1.74
CA ALA A 163 -15.61 -1.99 -3.14
C ALA A 163 -15.79 -3.29 -3.95
N ASN A 164 -15.50 -4.45 -3.35
CA ASN A 164 -15.74 -5.77 -3.97
C ASN A 164 -17.23 -6.16 -4.12
N ARG A 165 -18.13 -5.61 -3.29
CA ARG A 165 -19.58 -5.84 -3.47
C ARG A 165 -20.15 -5.06 -4.66
N ARG A 166 -19.53 -3.95 -5.05
CA ARG A 166 -20.04 -3.01 -6.06
C ARG A 166 -19.56 -3.31 -7.47
N ILE A 167 -18.34 -3.83 -7.65
CA ILE A 167 -17.86 -4.35 -8.95
C ILE A 167 -18.76 -5.48 -9.47
N LYS A 168 -19.47 -6.19 -8.58
CA LYS A 168 -20.44 -7.24 -8.96
C LYS A 168 -21.76 -6.70 -9.53
N ALA A 169 -22.02 -5.39 -9.52
CA ALA A 169 -23.27 -4.81 -10.00
C ALA A 169 -23.35 -4.65 -11.54
N GLY A 170 -22.29 -4.99 -12.29
CA GLY A 170 -22.34 -5.12 -13.75
C GLY A 170 -22.28 -3.83 -14.58
N GLY A 171 -22.05 -2.68 -13.95
CA GLY A 171 -21.73 -1.43 -14.66
C GLY A 171 -20.25 -1.32 -15.05
N PRO A 172 -19.89 -0.55 -16.10
CA PRO A 172 -18.49 -0.27 -16.43
C PRO A 172 -17.81 0.47 -15.28
N ASP A 173 -16.61 0.02 -14.92
CA ASP A 173 -15.77 0.72 -13.95
C ASP A 173 -15.31 2.05 -14.57
N TYR A 174 -15.73 3.19 -14.01
CA TYR A 174 -15.36 4.51 -14.56
C TYR A 174 -13.84 4.69 -14.67
N ARG A 175 -13.07 3.99 -13.84
CA ARG A 175 -11.60 4.01 -13.89
C ARG A 175 -11.08 3.44 -15.20
N GLU A 176 -11.73 2.43 -15.77
CA GLU A 176 -11.39 1.93 -17.11
C GLU A 176 -11.62 2.99 -18.17
N VAL A 177 -12.74 3.72 -18.08
CA VAL A 177 -13.07 4.80 -19.02
C VAL A 177 -12.03 5.92 -18.92
N VAL A 178 -11.63 6.31 -17.70
CA VAL A 178 -10.56 7.31 -17.51
C VAL A 178 -9.23 6.85 -18.08
N LEU A 179 -8.82 5.61 -17.79
CA LEU A 179 -7.54 5.06 -18.26
C LEU A 179 -7.49 4.90 -19.78
N ALA A 180 -8.63 4.63 -20.42
CA ALA A 180 -8.73 4.46 -21.87
C ALA A 180 -8.85 5.79 -22.62
N ASN A 181 -9.73 6.69 -22.17
CA ASN A 181 -10.20 7.83 -22.96
C ASN A 181 -9.92 9.20 -22.34
N HIS A 182 -9.68 9.30 -21.03
CA HIS A 182 -9.59 10.58 -20.30
C HIS A 182 -8.31 10.71 -19.46
N GLN A 183 -7.16 10.34 -20.06
CA GLN A 183 -5.88 10.37 -19.35
C GLN A 183 -5.45 11.78 -18.94
N ALA A 184 -5.98 12.86 -19.56
CA ALA A 184 -5.64 14.22 -19.16
C ALA A 184 -6.08 14.53 -17.72
N LEU A 185 -7.17 13.92 -17.22
CA LEU A 185 -7.59 14.03 -15.82
C LEU A 185 -6.54 13.43 -14.87
N LEU A 186 -5.94 12.30 -15.24
CA LEU A 186 -4.84 11.68 -14.48
C LEU A 186 -3.60 12.57 -14.54
N HIS A 187 -3.18 12.99 -15.75
CA HIS A 187 -2.06 13.91 -15.93
C HIS A 187 -2.21 15.20 -15.11
N ARG A 188 -3.41 15.76 -15.06
CA ARG A 188 -3.68 16.95 -14.26
C ARG A 188 -3.53 16.67 -12.77
N ALA A 189 -4.10 15.57 -12.27
CA ALA A 189 -3.96 15.19 -10.87
C ALA A 189 -2.48 14.97 -10.49
N GLU A 190 -1.72 14.30 -11.35
CA GLU A 190 -0.27 14.09 -11.20
C GLU A 190 0.48 15.43 -11.15
N ALA A 191 0.20 16.34 -12.10
CA ALA A 191 0.82 17.66 -12.16
C ALA A 191 0.52 18.52 -10.92
N LEU A 192 -0.71 18.47 -10.39
CA LEU A 192 -1.08 19.20 -9.18
C LEU A 192 -0.34 18.71 -7.95
N LEU A 193 -0.12 17.40 -7.84
CA LEU A 193 0.64 16.83 -6.72
C LEU A 193 2.15 17.09 -6.89
N TYR A 194 2.64 17.19 -8.12
CA TYR A 194 4.02 17.54 -8.41
C TYR A 194 4.33 19.02 -8.12
N HIS A 195 3.48 19.94 -8.58
CA HIS A 195 3.74 21.39 -8.50
C HIS A 195 3.25 22.05 -7.21
N SER A 196 2.23 21.49 -6.57
CA SER A 196 1.64 22.07 -5.35
C SER A 196 1.20 21.00 -4.35
N PRO A 197 2.11 20.14 -3.86
CA PRO A 197 1.79 19.13 -2.85
C PRO A 197 1.39 19.84 -1.55
N THR A 198 0.09 20.11 -1.39
CA THR A 198 -0.50 20.71 -0.20
C THR A 198 -1.73 19.89 0.18
N MET A 199 -2.11 19.91 1.47
CA MET A 199 -3.37 19.28 1.93
C MET A 199 -4.60 19.79 1.16
N ASN A 200 -4.52 21.00 0.60
CA ASN A 200 -5.58 21.55 -0.23
C ASN A 200 -5.79 20.74 -1.53
N ASN A 201 -4.83 19.91 -1.96
CA ASN A 201 -4.97 19.00 -3.11
C ASN A 201 -5.52 17.62 -2.73
N CYS A 202 -6.14 17.48 -1.55
CA CYS A 202 -6.73 16.23 -1.09
C CYS A 202 -7.68 15.61 -2.12
N ALA A 203 -8.43 16.41 -2.90
CA ALA A 203 -9.32 15.87 -3.92
C ALA A 203 -8.57 15.20 -5.09
N ALA A 204 -7.56 15.87 -5.68
CA ALA A 204 -6.74 15.29 -6.75
C ALA A 204 -5.98 14.03 -6.26
N PHE A 205 -5.46 14.11 -5.03
CA PHE A 205 -4.84 12.98 -4.33
C PHE A 205 -5.80 11.79 -4.20
N MET A 206 -6.98 12.02 -3.62
CA MET A 206 -7.96 10.96 -3.36
C MET A 206 -8.49 10.40 -4.68
N PHE A 207 -8.56 11.21 -5.74
CA PHE A 207 -8.89 10.75 -7.07
C PHE A 207 -7.85 9.75 -7.58
N LEU A 208 -6.55 10.04 -7.51
CA LEU A 208 -5.52 9.04 -7.84
C LEU A 208 -5.59 7.82 -6.91
N ALA A 209 -5.81 8.03 -5.60
CA ALA A 209 -6.01 6.98 -4.61
C ALA A 209 -7.09 5.96 -5.03
N SER A 210 -8.18 6.44 -5.65
CA SER A 210 -9.29 5.59 -6.10
C SER A 210 -8.93 4.58 -7.19
N PHE A 211 -7.83 4.79 -7.93
CA PHE A 211 -7.33 3.84 -8.92
C PHE A 211 -6.53 2.70 -8.31
N HIS A 212 -6.20 2.78 -7.02
CA HIS A 212 -5.39 1.78 -6.34
C HIS A 212 -6.18 0.65 -5.65
N LEU A 213 -7.49 0.81 -5.40
CA LEU A 213 -8.28 -0.16 -4.64
C LEU A 213 -9.63 -0.46 -5.31
N PRO A 214 -10.14 -1.71 -5.35
CA PRO A 214 -9.56 -2.93 -4.81
C PRO A 214 -8.86 -3.81 -5.87
N MET A 215 -9.20 -3.70 -7.16
CA MET A 215 -8.50 -4.36 -8.28
C MET A 215 -8.85 -3.62 -9.58
N ALA A 216 -7.87 -3.46 -10.48
CA ALA A 216 -8.09 -2.89 -11.81
C ALA A 216 -8.55 -3.98 -12.79
N ALA A 217 -9.35 -3.62 -13.78
CA ALA A 217 -9.91 -4.57 -14.73
C ALA A 217 -8.87 -5.29 -15.60
N LYS A 218 -9.19 -6.49 -16.09
CA LYS A 218 -8.27 -7.32 -16.90
C LYS A 218 -7.84 -6.65 -18.21
N SER A 219 -8.69 -5.77 -18.74
CA SER A 219 -8.51 -4.94 -19.95
C SER A 219 -7.44 -3.86 -19.79
N CYS A 220 -7.15 -3.42 -18.56
CA CYS A 220 -6.26 -2.28 -18.33
C CYS A 220 -4.81 -2.62 -18.72
N PRO A 221 -4.14 -1.75 -19.51
CA PRO A 221 -2.73 -1.87 -19.84
C PRO A 221 -1.85 -1.89 -18.58
N VAL A 222 -0.75 -2.67 -18.59
CA VAL A 222 0.19 -2.68 -17.46
C VAL A 222 0.86 -1.31 -17.28
N GLY A 223 1.16 -0.63 -18.39
CA GLY A 223 1.78 0.71 -18.41
C GLY A 223 1.05 1.72 -17.53
N ALA A 224 -0.27 1.80 -17.66
CA ALA A 224 -1.08 2.76 -16.89
C ALA A 224 -0.97 2.57 -15.36
N ARG A 225 -0.75 1.34 -14.90
CA ARG A 225 -0.59 1.01 -13.47
C ARG A 225 0.84 1.25 -12.98
N MET A 226 1.84 0.95 -13.81
CA MET A 226 3.23 1.27 -13.49
C MET A 226 3.45 2.77 -13.42
N ARG A 227 2.79 3.53 -14.30
CA ARG A 227 2.75 4.99 -14.23
C ARG A 227 2.14 5.51 -12.92
N GLN A 228 1.08 4.90 -12.40
CA GLN A 228 0.54 5.31 -11.10
C GLN A 228 1.51 5.01 -9.93
N LEU A 229 2.23 3.89 -9.99
CA LEU A 229 3.30 3.61 -9.05
C LEU A 229 4.46 4.63 -9.21
N SER A 230 4.77 5.06 -10.42
CA SER A 230 5.80 6.06 -10.69
C SER A 230 5.45 7.42 -10.08
N VAL A 231 4.19 7.83 -10.15
CA VAL A 231 3.68 9.02 -9.45
C VAL A 231 3.84 8.87 -7.95
N SER A 232 3.51 7.70 -7.39
CA SER A 232 3.72 7.44 -5.96
C SER A 232 5.21 7.47 -5.58
N MET A 233 6.10 7.04 -6.48
CA MET A 233 7.55 7.17 -6.28
C MET A 233 7.95 8.63 -6.16
N GLN A 234 7.49 9.47 -7.10
CA GLN A 234 7.78 10.90 -7.08
C GLN A 234 7.23 11.58 -5.82
N LEU A 235 5.98 11.26 -5.43
CA LEU A 235 5.33 11.84 -4.25
C LEU A 235 5.92 11.36 -2.93
N GLY A 236 6.38 10.10 -2.89
CA GLY A 236 6.95 9.49 -1.71
C GLY A 236 8.24 10.17 -1.25
N VAL A 237 9.04 10.73 -2.15
CA VAL A 237 10.33 11.36 -1.83
C VAL A 237 10.33 12.89 -1.99
N VAL A 238 9.14 13.52 -1.97
CA VAL A 238 9.01 14.98 -2.03
C VAL A 238 9.74 15.65 -0.86
N ASP A 239 10.43 16.74 -1.20
CA ASP A 239 11.35 17.54 -0.40
C ASP A 239 10.84 17.87 1.03
N GLU A 240 11.74 17.77 2.02
CA GLU A 240 11.51 18.08 3.44
C GLU A 240 10.83 19.44 3.68
N SER A 241 11.07 20.41 2.78
CA SER A 241 10.50 21.75 2.87
C SER A 241 8.97 21.78 2.70
N ILE A 242 8.35 20.73 2.15
CA ILE A 242 6.90 20.61 1.99
C ILE A 242 6.26 20.00 3.23
N GLY A 243 6.88 18.96 3.81
CA GLY A 243 6.46 18.40 5.10
C GLY A 243 6.44 19.47 6.20
N LYS A 244 7.54 20.23 6.31
CA LYS A 244 7.69 21.32 7.30
C LYS A 244 6.64 22.44 7.13
N ARG A 245 6.13 22.67 5.91
CA ARG A 245 5.13 23.72 5.62
C ARG A 245 3.69 23.29 5.91
N LEU A 246 3.40 21.99 5.94
CA LEU A 246 2.03 21.46 6.05
C LEU A 246 1.68 20.92 7.43
N GLY A 247 2.62 21.00 8.38
CA GLY A 247 2.60 20.20 9.61
C GLY A 247 2.96 18.75 9.25
N ASP A 248 4.05 18.24 9.82
CA ASP A 248 4.71 17.01 9.36
C ASP A 248 3.83 15.74 9.40
N TYR A 249 2.75 15.74 10.17
CA TYR A 249 2.05 14.52 10.55
C TYR A 249 1.10 13.94 9.48
N PRO A 250 0.17 14.69 8.87
CA PRO A 250 -0.81 14.06 8.00
C PRO A 250 -0.19 13.74 6.62
N PHE A 251 0.70 14.59 6.07
CA PHE A 251 1.27 14.36 4.73
C PHE A 251 2.18 13.11 4.67
N LYS A 252 3.01 12.90 5.69
CA LYS A 252 3.92 11.75 5.77
C LYS A 252 3.16 10.43 5.75
N TYR A 253 2.13 10.32 6.60
CA TYR A 253 1.23 9.17 6.64
C TYR A 253 0.53 8.94 5.30
N PHE A 254 0.03 10.01 4.66
CA PHE A 254 -0.62 9.89 3.36
C PHE A 254 0.31 9.40 2.26
N ALA A 255 1.55 9.88 2.22
CA ALA A 255 2.53 9.45 1.22
C ALA A 255 2.97 7.99 1.42
N ASP A 256 3.06 7.50 2.68
CA ASP A 256 3.27 6.08 2.96
C ASP A 256 2.07 5.23 2.50
N LEU A 257 0.86 5.69 2.83
CA LEU A 257 -0.37 5.00 2.43
C LEU A 257 -0.49 4.88 0.90
N LEU A 258 -0.19 5.95 0.16
CA LEU A 258 -0.15 5.89 -1.30
C LEU A 258 0.90 4.91 -1.81
N SER A 259 2.13 5.00 -1.32
CA SER A 259 3.23 4.17 -1.79
C SER A 259 2.90 2.68 -1.62
N VAL A 260 2.38 2.31 -0.45
CA VAL A 260 1.93 0.96 -0.14
C VAL A 260 0.75 0.55 -1.03
N SER A 261 -0.27 1.40 -1.15
CA SER A 261 -1.46 1.09 -1.93
C SER A 261 -1.12 0.91 -3.40
N ALA A 262 -0.37 1.84 -3.99
CA ALA A 262 0.09 1.78 -5.38
C ALA A 262 0.95 0.55 -5.66
N PHE A 263 1.83 0.19 -4.72
CA PHE A 263 2.60 -1.03 -4.82
C PHE A 263 1.71 -2.28 -4.81
N ILE A 264 0.76 -2.41 -3.87
CA ILE A 264 -0.16 -3.56 -3.80
C ILE A 264 -0.94 -3.69 -5.11
N THR A 265 -1.45 -2.58 -5.65
CA THR A 265 -2.14 -2.56 -6.95
C THR A 265 -1.22 -3.02 -8.06
N ALA A 266 -0.02 -2.42 -8.20
CA ALA A 266 0.93 -2.77 -9.24
C ALA A 266 1.33 -4.25 -9.15
N GLN A 267 1.55 -4.77 -7.94
CA GLN A 267 1.89 -6.17 -7.68
C GLN A 267 0.79 -7.12 -8.12
N GLN A 268 -0.45 -6.94 -7.66
CA GLN A 268 -1.57 -7.82 -8.00
C GLN A 268 -1.80 -7.86 -9.51
N ASN A 269 -1.74 -6.70 -10.15
CA ASN A 269 -1.93 -6.60 -11.59
C ASN A 269 -0.78 -7.20 -12.38
N THR A 270 0.45 -7.06 -11.89
CA THR A 270 1.61 -7.72 -12.48
C THR A 270 1.47 -9.24 -12.39
N ILE A 271 1.05 -9.77 -11.24
CA ILE A 271 0.75 -11.20 -11.09
C ILE A 271 -0.29 -11.64 -12.13
N CYS A 272 -1.40 -10.91 -12.26
CA CYS A 272 -2.42 -11.23 -13.26
C CYS A 272 -1.88 -11.18 -14.70
N ALA A 273 -1.10 -10.16 -15.05
CA ALA A 273 -0.52 -10.01 -16.39
C ALA A 273 0.49 -11.12 -16.71
N VAL A 274 1.31 -11.52 -15.73
CA VAL A 274 2.26 -12.62 -15.87
C VAL A 274 1.53 -13.95 -16.06
N VAL A 275 0.51 -14.23 -15.25
CA VAL A 275 -0.31 -15.45 -15.36
C VAL A 275 -1.01 -15.54 -16.73
N THR A 276 -1.36 -14.42 -17.35
CA THR A 276 -1.94 -14.37 -18.70
C THR A 276 -0.89 -14.31 -19.82
N GLY A 277 0.39 -14.50 -19.52
CA GLY A 277 1.47 -14.56 -20.50
C GLY A 277 1.98 -13.20 -20.99
N ARG A 278 1.52 -12.09 -20.40
CA ARG A 278 1.89 -10.71 -20.78
C ARG A 278 3.12 -10.17 -20.03
N TYR A 279 4.06 -11.03 -19.66
CA TYR A 279 5.22 -10.62 -18.85
C TYR A 279 6.14 -9.61 -19.58
N LYS A 280 6.22 -9.64 -20.92
CA LYS A 280 7.00 -8.65 -21.70
C LYS A 280 6.42 -7.24 -21.59
N GLU A 281 5.09 -7.12 -21.57
CA GLU A 281 4.40 -5.85 -21.33
C GLU A 281 4.69 -5.31 -19.94
N VAL A 282 4.78 -6.19 -18.93
CA VAL A 282 5.19 -5.81 -17.56
C VAL A 282 6.61 -5.24 -17.57
N LEU A 283 7.56 -5.92 -18.19
CA LEU A 283 8.96 -5.48 -18.21
C LEU A 283 9.12 -4.16 -18.97
N ALA A 284 8.46 -4.01 -20.11
CA ALA A 284 8.44 -2.75 -20.85
C ALA A 284 7.84 -1.60 -20.02
N ALA A 285 6.74 -1.85 -19.29
CA ALA A 285 6.13 -0.85 -18.43
C ALA A 285 7.00 -0.46 -17.22
N ILE A 286 7.81 -1.39 -16.70
CA ILE A 286 8.79 -1.10 -15.64
C ILE A 286 9.90 -0.20 -16.20
N GLU A 287 10.45 -0.55 -17.37
CA GLU A 287 11.49 0.22 -18.04
C GLU A 287 11.01 1.64 -18.41
N GLU A 288 9.80 1.76 -18.94
CA GLU A 288 9.23 3.04 -19.37
C GLU A 288 8.86 3.95 -18.19
N HIS A 289 8.26 3.40 -17.13
CA HIS A 289 7.65 4.23 -16.09
C HIS A 289 8.38 4.23 -14.74
N LEU A 290 9.08 3.17 -14.36
CA LEU A 290 9.70 3.10 -13.03
C LEU A 290 11.20 3.39 -13.05
N VAL A 291 11.93 2.82 -14.02
CA VAL A 291 13.39 3.00 -14.15
C VAL A 291 13.82 4.48 -14.24
N PRO A 292 13.09 5.38 -14.94
CA PRO A 292 13.48 6.79 -15.02
C PRO A 292 13.57 7.51 -13.67
N HIS A 293 12.87 7.04 -12.64
CA HIS A 293 12.87 7.65 -11.31
C HIS A 293 13.95 7.11 -10.38
N LEU A 294 14.70 6.09 -10.79
CA LEU A 294 15.65 5.43 -9.91
C LEU A 294 16.77 6.36 -9.45
N SER A 295 17.32 7.19 -10.34
CA SER A 295 18.39 8.13 -10.01
C SER A 295 17.97 9.08 -8.90
N ASP A 296 16.76 9.65 -9.00
CA ASP A 296 16.19 10.54 -7.99
C ASP A 296 15.96 9.81 -6.66
N LEU A 297 15.46 8.57 -6.70
CA LEU A 297 15.28 7.75 -5.50
C LEU A 297 16.64 7.45 -4.83
N VAL A 298 17.69 7.15 -5.60
CA VAL A 298 19.04 6.91 -5.09
C VAL A 298 19.64 8.19 -4.52
N GLU A 299 19.42 9.34 -5.15
CA GLU A 299 19.81 10.63 -4.59
C GLU A 299 19.13 10.83 -3.24
N LYS A 300 17.81 10.71 -3.15
CA LYS A 300 17.05 10.91 -1.90
C LYS A 300 17.42 9.91 -0.82
N LEU A 301 17.66 8.65 -1.19
CA LEU A 301 18.18 7.62 -0.29
C LEU A 301 19.52 8.03 0.35
N THR A 302 20.40 8.70 -0.40
CA THR A 302 21.78 8.96 0.04
C THR A 302 22.01 10.38 0.57
N SER A 303 21.19 11.36 0.17
CA SER A 303 21.38 12.77 0.51
C SER A 303 20.40 13.32 1.55
N SER A 304 19.24 12.68 1.75
CA SER A 304 18.23 13.14 2.72
C SER A 304 18.77 13.12 4.16
N GLU A 305 18.27 13.99 5.03
CA GLU A 305 18.54 13.89 6.47
C GLU A 305 17.45 13.06 7.18
N ASP A 306 16.22 13.04 6.64
CA ASP A 306 15.13 12.21 7.17
C ASP A 306 15.25 10.72 6.79
N ASP A 307 15.48 9.86 7.79
CA ASP A 307 15.54 8.41 7.65
C ASP A 307 14.25 7.79 7.10
N SER A 308 13.09 8.43 7.30
CA SER A 308 11.84 7.97 6.74
C SER A 308 11.77 8.14 5.23
N ILE A 309 12.28 9.26 4.71
CA ILE A 309 12.39 9.49 3.27
C ILE A 309 13.35 8.46 2.68
N LYS A 310 14.50 8.23 3.34
CA LYS A 310 15.46 7.20 2.89
C LYS A 310 14.85 5.81 2.88
N ARG A 311 14.09 5.43 3.90
CA ARG A 311 13.40 4.13 3.96
C ARG A 311 12.40 3.99 2.84
N ARG A 312 11.58 5.01 2.61
CA ARG A 312 10.61 4.99 1.53
C ARG A 312 11.30 4.89 0.17
N ALA A 313 12.39 5.62 -0.04
CA ALA A 313 13.21 5.51 -1.24
C ALA A 313 13.76 4.07 -1.41
N ALA A 314 14.36 3.49 -0.36
CA ALA A 314 14.85 2.11 -0.37
C ALA A 314 13.75 1.09 -0.71
N SER A 315 12.55 1.26 -0.14
CA SER A 315 11.39 0.41 -0.41
C SER A 315 10.89 0.54 -1.84
N LEU A 316 10.77 1.77 -2.36
CA LEU A 316 10.33 2.02 -3.74
C LEU A 316 11.34 1.48 -4.76
N ILE A 317 12.65 1.64 -4.51
CA ILE A 317 13.69 0.97 -5.28
C ILE A 317 13.44 -0.54 -5.26
N GLY A 318 13.24 -1.11 -4.08
CA GLY A 318 12.88 -2.52 -3.89
C GLY A 318 11.66 -2.97 -4.70
N CYS A 319 10.62 -2.14 -4.81
CA CYS A 319 9.44 -2.44 -5.61
C CYS A 319 9.77 -2.68 -7.09
N ILE A 320 10.71 -1.92 -7.68
CA ILE A 320 11.14 -2.09 -9.08
C ILE A 320 11.67 -3.51 -9.29
N PHE A 321 12.63 -3.91 -8.44
CA PHE A 321 13.23 -5.26 -8.49
C PHE A 321 12.21 -6.35 -8.21
N HIS A 322 11.34 -6.15 -7.21
CA HIS A 322 10.32 -7.12 -6.86
C HIS A 322 9.33 -7.39 -7.97
N LEU A 323 8.86 -6.34 -8.66
CA LEU A 323 7.91 -6.45 -9.77
C LEU A 323 8.55 -7.13 -10.97
N ALA A 324 9.80 -6.79 -11.30
CA ALA A 324 10.56 -7.43 -12.38
C ALA A 324 10.73 -8.95 -12.19
N HIS A 325 10.75 -9.42 -10.94
CA HIS A 325 10.93 -10.84 -10.60
C HIS A 325 9.65 -11.63 -10.39
N ILE A 326 8.46 -11.03 -10.54
CA ILE A 326 7.20 -11.77 -10.44
C ILE A 326 7.14 -12.98 -11.42
N PRO A 327 7.62 -12.91 -12.67
CA PRO A 327 7.65 -14.06 -13.58
C PRO A 327 8.35 -15.32 -13.05
N TYR A 328 9.28 -15.17 -12.09
CA TYR A 328 10.05 -16.27 -11.50
C TYR A 328 9.38 -16.95 -10.32
N ARG A 329 8.22 -16.48 -9.88
CA ARG A 329 7.56 -17.07 -8.72
C ARG A 329 7.02 -18.46 -9.08
N PRO A 330 7.23 -19.48 -8.23
CA PRO A 330 6.73 -20.84 -8.47
C PRO A 330 5.22 -20.90 -8.75
N ASN A 331 4.45 -19.95 -8.19
CA ASN A 331 2.99 -19.93 -8.27
C ASN A 331 2.44 -19.08 -9.43
N THR A 332 3.28 -18.41 -10.23
CA THR A 332 2.81 -17.52 -11.32
C THR A 332 2.94 -18.15 -12.69
N LEU A 333 4.01 -18.90 -12.94
CA LEU A 333 4.24 -19.63 -14.18
C LEU A 333 4.75 -21.04 -13.86
N PRO A 334 4.20 -22.12 -14.46
CA PRO A 334 4.68 -23.48 -14.24
C PRO A 334 6.17 -23.64 -14.59
N LEU A 335 6.63 -22.90 -15.61
CA LEU A 335 8.03 -22.60 -15.88
C LEU A 335 8.11 -21.23 -16.60
N PRO A 336 9.01 -20.32 -16.19
CA PRO A 336 9.25 -19.09 -16.93
C PRO A 336 9.83 -19.42 -18.33
N PRO A 337 9.39 -18.73 -19.40
CA PRO A 337 9.99 -18.85 -20.73
C PRO A 337 11.52 -18.68 -20.69
N LYS A 338 12.25 -19.40 -21.56
CA LYS A 338 13.72 -19.40 -21.59
C LYS A 338 14.34 -18.01 -21.79
N ASP A 339 13.62 -17.11 -22.44
CA ASP A 339 14.01 -15.73 -22.72
C ASP A 339 13.69 -14.76 -21.57
N THR A 340 12.96 -15.18 -20.53
CA THR A 340 12.55 -14.31 -19.40
C THR A 340 13.75 -13.69 -18.68
N GLN A 341 14.80 -14.48 -18.45
CA GLN A 341 16.01 -14.01 -17.75
C GLN A 341 16.70 -12.91 -18.54
N MET A 342 16.85 -13.13 -19.85
CA MET A 342 17.51 -12.19 -20.73
C MET A 342 16.79 -10.83 -20.74
N HIS A 343 15.46 -10.81 -20.79
CA HIS A 343 14.71 -9.55 -20.75
C HIS A 343 14.78 -8.87 -19.37
N ILE A 344 14.80 -9.64 -18.29
CA ILE A 344 14.97 -9.07 -16.94
C ILE A 344 16.38 -8.50 -16.79
N ASP A 345 17.41 -9.20 -17.24
CA ASP A 345 18.80 -8.70 -17.24
C ASP A 345 18.91 -7.40 -18.06
N GLU A 346 18.18 -7.30 -19.17
CA GLU A 346 18.14 -6.09 -20.01
C GLU A 346 17.49 -4.90 -19.30
N VAL A 347 16.28 -5.07 -18.77
CA VAL A 347 15.54 -4.01 -18.06
C VAL A 347 16.23 -3.62 -16.75
N MET A 348 16.81 -4.59 -16.04
CA MET A 348 17.46 -4.35 -14.74
C MET A 348 18.91 -3.89 -14.85
N ARG A 349 19.51 -3.88 -16.06
CA ARG A 349 20.89 -3.42 -16.28
C ARG A 349 21.11 -2.02 -15.76
N GLU A 350 20.25 -1.08 -16.16
CA GLU A 350 20.36 0.32 -15.74
C GLU A 350 20.11 0.46 -14.23
N PRO A 351 19.07 -0.18 -13.64
CA PRO A 351 18.91 -0.18 -12.21
C PRO A 351 20.09 -0.68 -11.38
N VAL A 352 20.69 -1.79 -11.80
CA VAL A 352 21.89 -2.34 -11.17
C VAL A 352 23.06 -1.38 -11.32
N ARG A 353 23.27 -0.83 -12.52
CA ARG A 353 24.36 0.13 -12.79
C ARG A 353 24.27 1.36 -11.89
N VAL A 354 23.09 1.97 -11.77
CA VAL A 354 22.86 3.16 -10.94
C VAL A 354 23.17 2.84 -9.47
N LEU A 355 22.63 1.74 -8.92
CA LEU A 355 22.86 1.35 -7.53
C LEU A 355 24.33 1.04 -7.24
N LEU A 356 25.00 0.30 -8.12
CA LEU A 356 26.41 -0.08 -7.92
C LEU A 356 27.37 1.11 -8.13
N SER A 357 27.00 2.07 -8.98
CA SER A 357 27.80 3.29 -9.20
C SER A 357 27.81 4.22 -7.98
N ASN A 358 26.77 4.16 -7.14
CA ASN A 358 26.69 4.90 -5.88
C ASN A 358 26.93 3.96 -4.69
N GLY A 359 28.20 3.80 -4.30
CA GLY A 359 28.60 2.90 -3.21
C GLY A 359 27.89 3.17 -1.87
N SER A 360 27.40 4.41 -1.65
CA SER A 360 26.66 4.76 -0.43
C SER A 360 25.20 4.30 -0.44
N ALA A 361 24.61 4.02 -1.61
CA ALA A 361 23.21 3.62 -1.72
C ALA A 361 22.96 2.27 -1.03
N LEU A 362 23.70 1.22 -1.42
CA LEU A 362 23.59 -0.09 -0.80
C LEU A 362 23.96 -0.06 0.70
N GLN A 363 24.98 0.73 1.07
CA GLN A 363 25.37 0.90 2.46
C GLN A 363 24.24 1.54 3.29
N THR A 364 23.55 2.53 2.73
CA THR A 364 22.43 3.19 3.38
C THR A 364 21.24 2.24 3.51
N MET A 365 20.90 1.49 2.47
CA MET A 365 19.86 0.45 2.54
C MET A 365 20.16 -0.59 3.62
N ALA A 366 21.40 -1.08 3.69
CA ALA A 366 21.82 -2.01 4.74
C ALA A 366 21.73 -1.39 6.14
N THR A 367 22.15 -0.14 6.30
CA THR A 367 22.08 0.59 7.58
C THR A 367 20.63 0.75 8.05
N LEU A 368 19.72 1.12 7.14
CA LEU A 368 18.30 1.26 7.44
C LEU A 368 17.66 -0.09 7.78
N LEU A 369 17.98 -1.15 7.03
CA LEU A 369 17.53 -2.51 7.34
C LEU A 369 17.99 -2.94 8.74
N GLY A 370 19.25 -2.69 9.09
CA GLY A 370 19.79 -3.04 10.42
C GLY A 370 19.28 -2.14 11.56
N SER A 371 18.69 -0.99 11.26
CA SER A 371 18.15 -0.06 12.26
C SER A 371 16.69 -0.43 12.55
N THR A 372 16.52 -1.38 13.46
CA THR A 372 15.23 -2.03 13.73
C THR A 372 14.22 -1.17 14.50
N ASP A 373 14.69 -0.13 15.18
CA ASP A 373 13.84 0.80 15.95
C ASP A 373 12.80 1.53 15.12
N ILE A 374 13.06 1.71 13.82
CA ILE A 374 12.13 2.39 12.90
C ILE A 374 11.47 1.37 11.95
N ALA A 375 12.13 0.25 11.64
CA ALA A 375 11.60 -0.77 10.73
C ALA A 375 10.42 -1.57 11.34
N ILE A 376 10.41 -1.72 12.67
CA ILE A 376 9.39 -2.46 13.42
C ILE A 376 8.83 -1.54 14.52
N ASP A 377 8.72 -0.24 14.25
CA ASP A 377 7.95 0.64 15.12
C ASP A 377 6.45 0.38 14.88
N LEU A 378 5.94 -0.57 15.65
CA LEU A 378 4.60 -1.13 15.52
C LEU A 378 3.51 -0.16 16.00
N GLY A 379 3.86 1.07 16.41
CA GLY A 379 2.88 2.10 16.79
C GLY A 379 2.03 1.75 18.01
N VAL A 380 2.40 0.71 18.76
CA VAL A 380 1.63 0.23 19.93
C VAL A 380 1.74 1.19 21.12
N GLY A 381 2.63 2.19 21.05
CA GLY A 381 2.98 3.08 22.17
C GLY A 381 2.13 4.33 22.34
N ASP A 382 2.04 5.21 21.32
CA ASP A 382 1.59 6.61 21.58
C ASP A 382 0.85 7.27 20.41
N GLU A 383 0.48 6.56 19.34
CA GLU A 383 -0.25 7.18 18.22
C GLU A 383 -1.77 7.25 18.49
N PRO A 384 -2.37 8.44 18.67
CA PRO A 384 -3.81 8.58 18.94
C PRO A 384 -4.71 8.07 17.79
N THR A 385 -4.14 7.80 16.62
CA THR A 385 -4.84 7.31 15.43
C THR A 385 -5.11 5.79 15.46
N MET A 386 -4.27 4.99 16.15
CA MET A 386 -4.48 3.54 16.25
C MET A 386 -5.70 3.17 17.11
N LEU A 387 -6.11 4.04 18.04
CA LEU A 387 -7.30 3.86 18.89
C LEU A 387 -8.61 3.82 18.09
N VAL A 388 -8.61 4.27 16.82
CA VAL A 388 -9.81 4.32 15.96
C VAL A 388 -9.82 3.20 14.91
N MET A 389 -8.72 2.44 14.76
CA MET A 389 -8.61 1.39 13.74
C MET A 389 -9.18 0.06 14.23
N SER A 390 -9.95 -0.63 13.38
CA SER A 390 -10.39 -2.00 13.67
C SER A 390 -9.19 -2.97 13.72
N PRO A 391 -9.28 -4.07 14.49
CA PRO A 391 -8.24 -5.11 14.55
C PRO A 391 -7.72 -5.57 13.18
N ALA A 392 -8.61 -5.75 12.20
CA ALA A 392 -8.22 -6.14 10.84
C ALA A 392 -7.36 -5.09 10.14
N GLN A 393 -7.69 -3.80 10.31
CA GLN A 393 -6.92 -2.69 9.75
C GLN A 393 -5.54 -2.56 10.42
N GLN A 394 -5.46 -2.79 11.73
CA GLN A 394 -4.19 -2.80 12.46
C GLN A 394 -3.28 -3.92 11.95
N SER A 395 -3.80 -5.15 11.81
CA SER A 395 -3.04 -6.28 11.26
C SER A 395 -2.57 -6.02 9.82
N GLN A 396 -3.41 -5.42 8.98
CA GLN A 396 -3.04 -5.08 7.61
C GLN A 396 -1.97 -3.97 7.57
N SER A 397 -2.09 -2.95 8.43
CA SER A 397 -1.10 -1.87 8.54
C SER A 397 0.28 -2.41 8.91
N ILE A 398 0.35 -3.32 9.90
CA ILE A 398 1.61 -3.95 10.29
C ILE A 398 2.19 -4.79 9.16
N ARG A 399 1.37 -5.62 8.50
CA ARG A 399 1.80 -6.40 7.34
C ARG A 399 2.41 -5.52 6.27
N ASN A 400 1.75 -4.40 5.96
CA ASN A 400 2.22 -3.43 4.99
C ASN A 400 3.55 -2.78 5.42
N LYS A 401 3.72 -2.42 6.70
CA LYS A 401 4.98 -1.88 7.24
C LYS A 401 6.13 -2.89 7.10
N VAL A 402 5.89 -4.17 7.42
CA VAL A 402 6.89 -5.24 7.30
C VAL A 402 7.24 -5.52 5.83
N ASP A 403 6.23 -5.72 4.97
CA ASP A 403 6.46 -5.98 3.55
C ASP A 403 7.17 -4.79 2.88
N PHE A 404 6.72 -3.57 3.14
CA PHE A 404 7.29 -2.38 2.52
C PHE A 404 8.67 -2.03 3.10
N GLY A 405 8.83 -2.05 4.43
CA GLY A 405 10.05 -1.63 5.12
C GLY A 405 11.18 -2.67 5.16
N ILE A 406 10.88 -3.96 5.00
CA ILE A 406 11.87 -5.05 5.05
C ILE A 406 11.89 -5.83 3.73
N ALA A 407 10.76 -6.39 3.30
CA ALA A 407 10.75 -7.29 2.14
C ALA A 407 11.13 -6.55 0.84
N MET A 408 10.66 -5.32 0.64
CA MET A 408 10.97 -4.57 -0.58
C MET A 408 12.47 -4.26 -0.72
N PRO A 409 13.16 -3.65 0.27
CA PRO A 409 14.61 -3.45 0.15
C PRO A 409 15.41 -4.76 -0.05
N LEU A 410 14.93 -5.89 0.49
CA LEU A 410 15.56 -7.20 0.26
C LEU A 410 15.43 -7.71 -1.17
N ALA A 411 14.45 -7.23 -1.96
CA ALA A 411 14.35 -7.58 -3.37
C ALA A 411 15.59 -7.15 -4.18
N VAL A 412 16.22 -6.03 -3.81
CA VAL A 412 17.50 -5.58 -4.39
C VAL A 412 18.60 -6.59 -4.07
N ALA A 413 18.74 -6.96 -2.80
CA ALA A 413 19.75 -7.94 -2.38
C ALA A 413 19.54 -9.30 -3.04
N ARG A 414 18.27 -9.70 -3.24
CA ARG A 414 17.92 -10.94 -3.94
C ARG A 414 18.40 -10.93 -5.36
N HIS A 415 18.13 -9.86 -6.09
CA HIS A 415 18.59 -9.70 -7.47
C HIS A 415 20.11 -9.76 -7.56
N LEU A 416 20.83 -9.08 -6.67
CA LEU A 416 22.28 -8.99 -6.70
C LEU A 416 23.00 -10.27 -6.21
N SER A 417 22.29 -11.23 -5.60
CA SER A 417 22.88 -12.46 -5.03
C SER A 417 22.40 -13.76 -5.66
N ASP A 418 21.33 -13.74 -6.47
CA ASP A 418 20.73 -14.93 -7.08
C ASP A 418 21.08 -15.05 -8.58
N PRO A 419 21.92 -16.02 -9.00
CA PRO A 419 22.24 -16.26 -10.41
C PRO A 419 21.04 -16.64 -11.29
N ALA A 420 19.93 -17.10 -10.68
CA ALA A 420 18.69 -17.33 -11.40
C ALA A 420 17.98 -16.03 -11.81
N LEU A 421 18.32 -14.91 -11.17
CA LEU A 421 17.71 -13.60 -11.36
C LEU A 421 18.64 -12.57 -12.03
N ASN A 422 19.95 -12.74 -11.87
CA ASN A 422 20.97 -11.88 -12.46
C ASN A 422 22.21 -12.70 -12.82
N ARG A 423 22.65 -12.67 -14.08
CA ARG A 423 23.84 -13.40 -14.55
C ARG A 423 25.12 -12.99 -13.83
N ASP A 424 25.21 -11.74 -13.41
CA ASP A 424 26.39 -11.14 -12.78
C ASP A 424 26.31 -11.19 -11.24
N ALA A 425 25.33 -11.93 -10.68
CA ALA A 425 25.14 -12.06 -9.23
C ALA A 425 26.40 -12.55 -8.49
N HIS A 426 27.27 -13.34 -9.15
CA HIS A 426 28.55 -13.78 -8.59
C HIS A 426 29.49 -12.62 -8.25
N GLU A 427 29.48 -11.58 -9.07
CA GLU A 427 30.32 -10.40 -8.85
C GLU A 427 29.60 -9.41 -7.93
N HIS A 428 28.30 -9.22 -8.15
CA HIS A 428 27.50 -8.24 -7.41
C HIS A 428 27.25 -8.59 -5.94
N VAL A 429 27.29 -9.87 -5.55
CA VAL A 429 27.13 -10.29 -4.15
C VAL A 429 28.21 -9.69 -3.24
N HIS A 430 29.41 -9.43 -3.76
CA HIS A 430 30.48 -8.78 -2.99
C HIS A 430 30.13 -7.35 -2.60
N ALA A 431 29.45 -6.61 -3.48
CA ALA A 431 28.98 -5.26 -3.16
C ALA A 431 27.97 -5.25 -2.01
N LEU A 432 27.11 -6.28 -1.90
CA LEU A 432 26.20 -6.43 -0.75
C LEU A 432 26.96 -6.67 0.55
N VAL A 433 27.98 -7.53 0.51
CA VAL A 433 28.82 -7.84 1.68
C VAL A 433 29.57 -6.59 2.14
N ASP A 434 30.18 -5.86 1.21
CA ASP A 434 30.94 -4.64 1.51
C ASP A 434 30.03 -3.50 2.01
N ALA A 435 28.81 -3.41 1.49
CA ALA A 435 27.77 -2.50 1.98
C ALA A 435 27.25 -2.84 3.39
N GLY A 436 27.53 -4.04 3.90
CA GLY A 436 27.15 -4.45 5.26
C GLY A 436 25.79 -5.16 5.37
N TYR A 437 25.22 -5.69 4.28
CA TYR A 437 23.94 -6.40 4.31
C TYR A 437 23.95 -7.61 5.28
N VAL A 438 25.06 -8.33 5.38
CA VAL A 438 25.19 -9.47 6.31
C VAL A 438 24.96 -9.02 7.75
N LYS A 439 25.59 -7.91 8.15
CA LYS A 439 25.42 -7.34 9.49
C LYS A 439 23.97 -6.88 9.72
N ALA A 440 23.35 -6.26 8.71
CA ALA A 440 21.95 -5.83 8.77
C ALA A 440 21.00 -7.01 8.96
N LEU A 441 21.15 -8.08 8.17
CA LEU A 441 20.34 -9.30 8.25
C LEU A 441 20.50 -10.02 9.59
N VAL A 442 21.73 -10.15 10.10
CA VAL A 442 21.99 -10.71 11.43
C VAL A 442 21.34 -9.87 12.53
N THR A 443 21.38 -8.55 12.40
CA THR A 443 20.73 -7.65 13.36
C THR A 443 19.22 -7.81 13.35
N LEU A 444 18.60 -7.85 12.16
CA LEU A 444 17.17 -8.09 11.98
C LEU A 444 16.72 -9.44 12.56
N LEU A 445 17.44 -10.52 12.24
CA LEU A 445 17.15 -11.86 12.77
C LEU A 445 17.41 -11.98 14.27
N GLY A 446 18.23 -11.10 14.84
CA GLY A 446 18.48 -11.02 16.27
C GLY A 446 17.36 -10.31 17.03
N ASP A 447 16.62 -9.42 16.37
CA ASP A 447 15.60 -8.57 17.00
C ASP A 447 14.34 -9.34 17.35
N ASP A 448 14.02 -9.40 18.65
CA ASP A 448 12.85 -10.10 19.17
C ASP A 448 11.52 -9.53 18.65
N ARG A 449 11.46 -8.25 18.26
CA ARG A 449 10.24 -7.61 17.73
C ARG A 449 9.82 -8.22 16.40
N LEU A 450 10.76 -8.67 15.58
CA LEU A 450 10.45 -9.40 14.35
C LEU A 450 9.70 -10.70 14.65
N PHE A 451 9.91 -11.28 15.83
CA PHE A 451 9.35 -12.57 16.21
C PHE A 451 8.24 -12.50 17.25
N CYS A 452 7.92 -11.31 17.76
CA CYS A 452 7.07 -11.17 18.94
C CYS A 452 5.59 -11.39 18.64
N VAL A 453 5.20 -12.65 18.44
CA VAL A 453 3.79 -13.10 18.36
C VAL A 453 3.06 -12.86 19.70
N LYS A 454 3.80 -12.79 20.82
CA LYS A 454 3.24 -12.57 22.16
C LYS A 454 2.68 -11.16 22.37
N ALA A 455 3.20 -10.14 21.68
CA ALA A 455 2.68 -8.78 21.81
C ALA A 455 1.25 -8.66 21.26
N ALA A 456 0.93 -9.35 20.16
CA ALA A 456 -0.42 -9.39 19.60
C ALA A 456 -1.43 -10.20 20.46
N THR A 457 -0.94 -11.05 21.37
CA THR A 457 -1.79 -11.85 22.29
C THR A 457 -2.00 -11.18 23.66
N GLN A 458 -1.17 -10.20 24.03
CA GLN A 458 -1.18 -9.56 25.35
C GLN A 458 -1.60 -8.09 25.37
N VAL A 459 -2.01 -7.50 24.23
CA VAL A 459 -2.83 -6.29 24.28
C VAL A 459 -4.15 -6.68 24.95
N HIS A 460 -4.23 -6.34 26.23
CA HIS A 460 -5.37 -6.51 27.12
C HIS A 460 -6.64 -5.93 26.49
N CYS A 461 -7.41 -6.78 25.80
CA CYS A 461 -8.85 -6.61 25.73
C CYS A 461 -9.36 -7.00 27.12
N GLY A 462 -9.66 -6.01 27.97
CA GLY A 462 -10.39 -6.17 29.23
C GLY A 462 -11.85 -6.57 29.01
N PHE A 463 -12.08 -7.56 28.16
CA PHE A 463 -13.38 -8.12 27.85
C PHE A 463 -13.43 -9.53 28.44
N SER A 464 -14.51 -9.78 29.19
CA SER A 464 -14.83 -11.01 29.90
C SER A 464 -14.61 -12.26 29.06
N ASP A 465 -14.18 -13.33 29.71
CA ASP A 465 -13.85 -14.66 29.14
C ASP A 465 -15.03 -15.37 28.45
N ASP A 466 -16.20 -14.72 28.30
CA ASP A 466 -17.44 -15.35 27.85
C ASP A 466 -17.80 -15.12 26.38
N ASP A 467 -17.07 -14.28 25.64
CA ASP A 467 -17.31 -14.07 24.20
C ASP A 467 -16.15 -14.64 23.35
N GLU A 468 -16.34 -15.88 22.87
CA GLU A 468 -15.56 -16.52 21.79
C GLU A 468 -15.83 -15.80 20.46
N ASP A 469 -15.22 -14.63 20.29
CA ASP A 469 -15.42 -13.81 19.10
C ASP A 469 -14.31 -14.08 18.04
N ASP A 470 -14.71 -14.49 16.84
CA ASP A 470 -13.88 -14.83 15.67
C ASP A 470 -12.85 -13.73 15.28
N SER A 471 -13.04 -12.52 15.78
CA SER A 471 -12.19 -11.34 15.56
C SER A 471 -10.78 -11.47 16.15
N LYS A 472 -10.59 -12.20 17.27
CA LYS A 472 -9.26 -12.44 17.89
C LYS A 472 -8.35 -13.31 17.02
N LEU A 473 -8.92 -14.27 16.28
CA LEU A 473 -8.16 -15.21 15.44
C LEU A 473 -7.54 -14.50 14.22
N VAL A 474 -8.23 -13.51 13.65
CA VAL A 474 -7.82 -12.82 12.43
C VAL A 474 -6.54 -11.98 12.63
N MET A 475 -6.38 -11.29 13.76
CA MET A 475 -5.17 -10.50 14.05
C MET A 475 -3.92 -11.37 14.25
N MET A 476 -4.05 -12.50 14.95
CA MET A 476 -2.93 -13.41 15.19
C MET A 476 -2.42 -14.05 13.90
N VAL A 477 -3.32 -14.39 12.97
CA VAL A 477 -2.97 -15.05 11.70
C VAL A 477 -2.31 -14.07 10.72
N GLY A 478 -2.79 -12.83 10.63
CA GLY A 478 -2.23 -11.83 9.70
C GLY A 478 -0.84 -11.32 10.11
N PHE A 479 -0.65 -11.02 11.41
CA PHE A 479 0.63 -10.54 11.95
C PHE A 479 1.73 -11.59 11.83
N GLY A 480 1.46 -12.82 12.28
CA GLY A 480 2.45 -13.91 12.26
C GLY A 480 2.92 -14.26 10.85
N ALA A 481 2.04 -14.17 9.85
CA ALA A 481 2.40 -14.49 8.46
C ALA A 481 3.37 -13.49 7.83
N ALA A 482 3.22 -12.18 8.12
CA ALA A 482 4.06 -11.14 7.53
C ALA A 482 5.49 -11.18 8.09
N THR A 483 5.62 -11.30 9.41
CA THR A 483 6.92 -11.36 10.06
C THR A 483 7.65 -12.68 9.82
N GLN A 484 6.92 -13.80 9.76
CA GLN A 484 7.49 -15.10 9.37
C GLN A 484 8.03 -15.04 7.94
N LYS A 485 7.29 -14.43 7.01
CA LYS A 485 7.74 -14.21 5.62
C LYS A 485 9.00 -13.35 5.57
N ALA A 486 9.05 -12.21 6.25
CA ALA A 486 10.23 -11.35 6.28
C ALA A 486 11.45 -12.06 6.88
N THR A 487 11.24 -12.88 7.91
CA THR A 487 12.29 -13.72 8.49
C THR A 487 12.83 -14.74 7.48
N TYR A 488 11.94 -15.42 6.77
CA TYR A 488 12.33 -16.38 5.73
C TYR A 488 13.14 -15.70 4.64
N GLU A 489 12.70 -14.53 4.18
CA GLU A 489 13.43 -13.74 3.18
C GLU A 489 14.82 -13.32 3.70
N CYS A 490 14.97 -12.97 4.98
CA CYS A 490 16.27 -12.67 5.57
C CYS A 490 17.19 -13.91 5.61
N LEU A 491 16.65 -15.08 5.96
CA LEU A 491 17.41 -16.34 5.99
C LEU A 491 17.80 -16.83 4.61
N ASP A 492 16.88 -16.81 3.65
CA ASP A 492 17.15 -17.13 2.24
C ASP A 492 18.24 -16.19 1.69
N MET A 493 18.20 -14.91 2.05
CA MET A 493 19.24 -13.94 1.67
C MET A 493 20.61 -14.31 2.26
N LEU A 494 20.67 -14.57 3.58
CA LEU A 494 21.91 -14.98 4.24
C LEU A 494 22.47 -16.28 3.65
N TYR A 495 21.60 -17.24 3.37
CA TYR A 495 21.96 -18.48 2.70
C TYR A 495 22.58 -18.23 1.33
N ARG A 496 21.93 -17.45 0.47
CA ARG A 496 22.45 -17.12 -0.87
C ARG A 496 23.81 -16.43 -0.80
N ILE A 497 23.98 -15.45 0.09
CA ILE A 497 25.25 -14.76 0.27
C ILE A 497 26.33 -15.73 0.81
N ALA A 498 26.00 -16.53 1.82
CA ALA A 498 26.93 -17.50 2.41
C ALA A 498 27.41 -18.55 1.40
N MET A 499 26.53 -19.03 0.52
CA MET A 499 26.88 -19.99 -0.52
C MET A 499 27.83 -19.44 -1.59
N ARG A 500 28.09 -18.12 -1.61
CA ARG A 500 28.94 -17.45 -2.60
C ARG A 500 30.16 -16.79 -1.99
N VAL A 501 30.06 -16.34 -0.74
CA VAL A 501 31.12 -15.60 -0.07
C VAL A 501 31.54 -16.37 1.18
N ASP A 502 32.67 -17.09 1.06
CA ASP A 502 33.24 -17.90 2.15
C ASP A 502 33.30 -17.14 3.48
N LYS A 503 33.72 -15.87 3.46
CA LYS A 503 33.81 -15.04 4.67
C LYS A 503 32.49 -14.97 5.44
N VAL A 504 31.35 -14.97 4.75
CA VAL A 504 30.00 -14.90 5.33
C VAL A 504 29.57 -16.25 5.88
N ALA A 505 29.82 -17.34 5.14
CA ALA A 505 29.60 -18.70 5.63
C ALA A 505 30.38 -19.01 6.91
N CYS A 506 31.41 -18.22 7.23
CA CYS A 506 32.30 -18.38 8.37
C CYS A 506 32.10 -17.31 9.45
N ASP A 507 31.10 -16.45 9.30
CA ASP A 507 30.85 -15.37 10.23
C ASP A 507 30.19 -15.92 11.50
N LYS A 508 30.88 -15.75 12.64
CA LYS A 508 30.39 -16.18 13.95
C LYS A 508 29.06 -15.51 14.32
N SER A 509 28.80 -14.30 13.83
CA SER A 509 27.56 -13.57 14.09
C SER A 509 26.35 -14.21 13.41
N VAL A 510 26.52 -14.71 12.17
CA VAL A 510 25.50 -15.48 11.43
C VAL A 510 25.15 -16.74 12.22
N VAL A 511 26.17 -17.49 12.63
CA VAL A 511 25.96 -18.71 13.40
C VAL A 511 25.25 -18.45 14.73
N ARG A 512 25.67 -17.41 15.45
CA ARG A 512 25.07 -17.03 16.73
C ARG A 512 23.58 -16.78 16.56
N VAL A 513 23.18 -15.97 15.56
CA VAL A 513 21.77 -15.64 15.36
C VAL A 513 20.94 -16.86 14.94
N LEU A 514 21.49 -17.77 14.13
CA LEU A 514 20.81 -19.02 13.77
C LEU A 514 20.58 -19.94 14.98
N CYS A 515 21.59 -20.07 15.85
CA CYS A 515 21.45 -20.80 17.11
C CYS A 515 20.43 -20.13 18.05
N ASP A 516 20.46 -18.80 18.15
CA ASP A 516 19.50 -18.05 18.95
C ASP A 516 18.08 -18.27 18.43
N LEU A 517 17.85 -18.28 17.11
CA LEU A 517 16.55 -18.58 16.50
C LEU A 517 16.05 -19.99 16.83
N LEU A 518 16.92 -21.01 16.69
CA LEU A 518 16.57 -22.38 17.06
C LEU A 518 16.25 -22.50 18.55
N ALA A 519 17.02 -21.83 19.41
CA ALA A 519 16.77 -21.82 20.84
C ALA A 519 15.45 -21.11 21.19
N LYS A 520 15.14 -19.97 20.54
CA LYS A 520 13.84 -19.29 20.68
C LYS A 520 12.69 -20.18 20.20
N HIS A 521 12.89 -20.93 19.11
CA HIS A 521 11.91 -21.89 18.61
C HIS A 521 11.63 -23.00 19.62
N ALA A 522 12.68 -23.63 20.16
CA ALA A 522 12.57 -24.67 21.18
C ALA A 522 11.86 -24.19 22.45
N ARG A 523 12.06 -22.93 22.86
CA ARG A 523 11.36 -22.32 24.01
C ARG A 523 9.89 -21.97 23.73
N GLY A 524 9.45 -22.10 22.48
CA GLY A 524 8.13 -21.69 22.00
C GLY A 524 7.95 -20.17 21.92
N GLU A 525 9.05 -19.42 21.84
CA GLU A 525 9.05 -17.96 21.63
C GLU A 525 8.80 -17.64 20.15
N VAL A 526 9.30 -18.49 19.25
CA VAL A 526 9.10 -18.39 17.80
C VAL A 526 8.55 -19.71 17.27
N CYS A 527 7.71 -19.64 16.25
CA CYS A 527 7.16 -20.83 15.61
C CYS A 527 7.72 -20.97 14.20
N ILE A 528 8.69 -21.86 14.02
CA ILE A 528 9.20 -22.29 12.72
C ILE A 528 8.38 -23.52 12.33
N LYS A 529 7.36 -23.34 11.48
CA LYS A 529 6.50 -24.45 11.03
C LYS A 529 6.86 -24.97 9.64
N ASP A 530 7.65 -24.21 8.90
CA ASP A 530 8.00 -24.49 7.51
C ASP A 530 9.29 -25.32 7.48
N GLU A 531 9.23 -26.50 6.87
CA GLU A 531 10.35 -27.41 6.73
C GLU A 531 11.47 -26.80 5.88
N ASP A 532 11.14 -26.01 4.86
CA ASP A 532 12.13 -25.33 4.01
C ASP A 532 12.88 -24.26 4.79
N PHE A 533 12.17 -23.53 5.67
CA PHE A 533 12.76 -22.56 6.57
C PHE A 533 13.78 -23.24 7.50
N TYR A 534 13.39 -24.37 8.07
CA TYR A 534 14.26 -25.15 8.95
C TYR A 534 15.48 -25.70 8.21
N ASN A 535 15.28 -26.30 7.04
CA ASN A 535 16.34 -26.82 6.18
C ASN A 535 17.36 -25.72 5.84
N THR A 536 16.90 -24.50 5.57
CA THR A 536 17.78 -23.36 5.30
C THR A 536 18.72 -23.05 6.47
N ILE A 537 18.21 -23.04 7.72
CA ILE A 537 19.04 -22.84 8.92
C ILE A 537 20.07 -23.96 9.07
N VAL A 538 19.65 -25.20 8.85
CA VAL A 538 20.51 -26.38 9.00
C VAL A 538 21.61 -26.39 7.95
N HIS A 539 21.28 -26.06 6.70
CA HIS A 539 22.25 -25.92 5.63
C HIS A 539 23.29 -24.85 5.97
N LEU A 540 22.84 -23.67 6.41
CA LEU A 540 23.74 -22.59 6.86
C LEU A 540 24.67 -23.04 8.01
N LEU A 541 24.16 -23.74 9.02
CA LEU A 541 24.97 -24.26 10.12
C LEU A 541 25.95 -25.35 9.65
N THR A 542 25.55 -26.17 8.68
CA THR A 542 26.39 -27.24 8.13
C THR A 542 27.55 -26.68 7.32
N GLU A 543 27.31 -25.66 6.50
CA GLU A 543 28.38 -24.96 5.75
C GLU A 543 29.44 -24.39 6.70
N PHE A 544 29.01 -23.80 7.83
CA PHE A 544 29.93 -23.31 8.85
C PHE A 544 30.77 -24.44 9.48
N VAL A 545 30.17 -25.60 9.77
CA VAL A 545 30.88 -26.78 10.32
C VAL A 545 31.89 -27.32 9.31
N ALA A 546 31.50 -27.46 8.04
CA ALA A 546 32.37 -27.94 6.98
C ALA A 546 33.58 -27.01 6.76
N PHE A 547 33.40 -25.69 6.88
CA PHE A 547 34.52 -24.76 6.86
C PHE A 547 35.39 -24.88 8.12
N GLY A 548 34.77 -25.09 9.29
CA GLY A 548 35.46 -25.38 10.54
C GLY A 548 36.43 -26.56 10.42
N ASP A 549 36.01 -27.62 9.71
CA ASP A 549 36.86 -28.77 9.39
C ASP A 549 38.02 -28.37 8.46
N ARG A 550 37.76 -27.59 7.40
CA ARG A 550 38.81 -27.05 6.51
C ARG A 550 39.81 -26.12 7.25
N GLN A 551 39.40 -25.44 8.31
CA GLN A 551 40.28 -24.59 9.14
C GLN A 551 41.09 -25.40 10.17
N VAL A 552 40.53 -26.49 10.68
CA VAL A 552 41.23 -27.46 11.53
C VAL A 552 42.34 -28.16 10.73
N GLU A 553 42.06 -28.54 9.48
CA GLU A 553 43.07 -29.06 8.54
C GLU A 553 44.18 -28.03 8.26
N ARG A 554 43.88 -26.73 8.37
CA ARG A 554 44.83 -25.61 8.25
C ARG A 554 45.46 -25.20 9.59
N GLY A 555 45.28 -25.97 10.66
CA GLY A 555 45.94 -25.78 11.95
C GLY A 555 45.37 -24.68 12.85
N LYS A 556 44.14 -24.18 12.61
CA LYS A 556 43.49 -23.16 13.45
C LYS A 556 42.46 -23.81 14.39
N ILE A 557 42.84 -23.99 15.67
CA ILE A 557 42.22 -24.89 16.67
C ILE A 557 41.11 -24.20 17.48
N ALA A 558 39.99 -23.79 16.88
CA ALA A 558 38.91 -23.13 17.65
C ALA A 558 37.48 -23.62 17.36
N THR A 559 37.30 -24.79 16.77
CA THR A 559 35.99 -25.24 16.24
C THR A 559 35.33 -26.38 17.04
N ASN A 560 35.98 -26.90 18.09
CA ASN A 560 35.49 -28.07 18.83
C ASN A 560 34.27 -27.81 19.73
N VAL A 561 34.12 -26.62 20.31
CA VAL A 561 32.97 -26.31 21.21
C VAL A 561 31.65 -26.24 20.44
N PHE A 562 31.69 -25.73 19.20
CA PHE A 562 30.50 -25.57 18.36
C PHE A 562 29.99 -26.91 17.83
N ARG A 563 30.92 -27.78 17.42
CA ARG A 563 30.63 -29.15 16.97
C ARG A 563 29.94 -29.96 18.09
N THR A 564 30.41 -29.85 19.33
CA THR A 564 29.79 -30.53 20.47
C THR A 564 28.42 -29.96 20.83
N TYR A 565 28.22 -28.64 20.76
CA TYR A 565 26.92 -28.02 21.07
C TYR A 565 25.85 -28.35 20.01
N VAL A 566 26.20 -28.20 18.73
CA VAL A 566 25.31 -28.51 17.62
C VAL A 566 25.03 -30.01 17.56
N PHE A 567 26.04 -30.89 17.51
CA PHE A 567 25.79 -32.34 17.40
C PHE A 567 25.18 -33.01 18.66
N ASN A 568 25.30 -32.43 19.86
CA ASN A 568 24.57 -32.94 21.04
C ASN A 568 23.11 -32.47 21.08
N VAL A 569 22.79 -31.29 20.55
CA VAL A 569 21.40 -30.82 20.39
C VAL A 569 20.71 -31.50 19.20
N LEU A 570 21.47 -31.86 18.15
CA LEU A 570 20.96 -32.49 16.91
C LEU A 570 20.53 -33.96 17.04
N LYS A 571 20.84 -34.69 18.12
CA LYS A 571 20.64 -36.16 18.16
C LYS A 571 19.18 -36.62 18.08
N ASN A 572 18.23 -35.76 18.46
CA ASN A 572 16.79 -36.00 18.34
C ASN A 572 16.11 -34.82 17.62
N PHE A 573 16.60 -34.47 16.44
CA PHE A 573 16.20 -33.25 15.73
C PHE A 573 14.73 -33.20 15.28
N ARG A 574 14.10 -34.37 15.12
CA ARG A 574 12.66 -34.49 14.84
C ARG A 574 11.80 -34.11 16.05
N ASP A 575 12.33 -34.28 17.27
CA ASP A 575 11.63 -33.96 18.51
C ASP A 575 11.50 -32.44 18.68
N LEU A 576 12.45 -31.64 18.18
CA LEU A 576 12.40 -30.16 18.19
C LEU A 576 11.25 -29.57 17.35
N LEU A 577 10.81 -30.26 16.30
CA LEU A 577 9.64 -29.86 15.49
C LEU A 577 8.32 -30.23 16.20
N GLU A 578 8.32 -31.27 17.03
CA GLU A 578 7.15 -31.73 17.80
C GLU A 578 7.04 -31.08 19.20
N GLU A 579 8.15 -30.57 19.73
CA GLU A 579 8.27 -30.01 21.07
C GLU A 579 7.44 -28.75 21.34
N PRO A 580 7.28 -27.76 20.42
CA PRO A 580 6.54 -26.54 20.71
C PRO A 580 5.07 -26.80 21.08
N ASP A 581 4.43 -27.75 20.41
CA ASP A 581 3.03 -28.13 20.67
C ASP A 581 2.91 -28.99 21.93
N LYS A 582 3.87 -29.88 22.20
CA LYS A 582 3.94 -30.66 23.46
C LYS A 582 4.20 -29.74 24.68
N LEU A 583 5.07 -28.73 24.54
CA LEU A 583 5.38 -27.75 25.58
C LEU A 583 4.22 -26.80 25.84
N LYS A 584 3.49 -26.39 24.78
CA LYS A 584 2.23 -25.62 24.91
C LYS A 584 1.16 -26.44 25.62
N GLN A 585 0.97 -27.71 25.26
CA GLN A 585 0.03 -28.61 25.93
C GLN A 585 0.41 -28.83 27.40
N PHE A 586 1.69 -29.01 27.70
CA PHE A 586 2.18 -29.16 29.06
C PHE A 586 2.00 -27.89 29.90
N ARG A 587 2.30 -26.71 29.36
CA ARG A 587 2.07 -25.42 30.04
C ARG A 587 0.57 -25.14 30.23
N ALA A 588 -0.28 -25.48 29.26
CA ALA A 588 -1.73 -25.39 29.40
C ALA A 588 -2.25 -26.34 30.49
N MET A 589 -1.69 -27.55 30.58
CA MET A 589 -1.98 -28.51 31.64
C MET A 589 -1.52 -28.00 33.02
N GLN A 590 -0.34 -27.42 33.14
CA GLN A 590 0.14 -26.81 34.39
C GLN A 590 -0.76 -25.66 34.85
N ARG A 591 -1.18 -24.76 33.95
CA ARG A 591 -2.11 -23.68 34.31
C ARG A 591 -3.48 -24.21 34.74
N ARG A 592 -3.99 -25.26 34.09
CA ARG A 592 -5.22 -25.94 34.52
C ARG A 592 -5.08 -26.56 35.91
N LEU A 593 -3.92 -27.16 36.21
CA LEU A 593 -3.62 -27.72 37.54
C LEU A 593 -3.48 -26.63 38.62
N GLU A 594 -2.90 -25.48 38.29
CA GLU A 594 -2.78 -24.33 39.20
C GLU A 594 -4.14 -23.67 39.45
N ALA A 595 -4.96 -23.47 38.41
CA ALA A 595 -6.32 -22.95 38.55
C ALA A 595 -7.20 -23.89 39.38
N ALA A 596 -7.08 -25.22 39.18
CA ALA A 596 -7.80 -26.21 39.97
C ALA A 596 -7.38 -26.21 41.45
N ARG A 597 -6.13 -25.89 41.77
CA ARG A 597 -5.64 -25.74 43.16
C ARG A 597 -6.25 -24.53 43.88
N HIS A 598 -6.63 -23.47 43.15
CA HIS A 598 -7.28 -22.29 43.73
C HIS A 598 -8.80 -22.45 43.92
N ILE A 599 -9.41 -23.48 43.32
CA ILE A 599 -10.85 -23.79 43.45
C ILE A 599 -11.10 -24.85 44.55
N ALA A 600 -10.06 -25.59 44.97
CA ALA A 600 -10.20 -26.54 46.07
C ALA A 600 -10.38 -25.81 47.42
N PRO A 601 -11.51 -25.97 48.12
CA PRO A 601 -11.68 -25.37 49.44
C PRO A 601 -10.67 -25.99 50.39
N VAL A 602 -9.87 -25.14 51.04
CA VAL A 602 -8.96 -25.54 52.11
C VAL A 602 -9.82 -26.23 53.19
N PRO A 603 -9.59 -27.53 53.49
CA PRO A 603 -10.31 -28.18 54.57
C PRO A 603 -9.92 -27.49 55.87
N LYS A 604 -10.92 -27.02 56.63
CA LYS A 604 -10.73 -26.41 57.96
C LYS A 604 -10.22 -27.42 58.97
#